data_AF-A0A836A027-F1
#
_entry.id   AF-A0A836A027-F1
#
_cell.length_a   1.000
_cell.length_b   1.000
_cell.length_c   1.000
_cell.angle_alpha   90.00
_cell.angle_beta   90.00
_cell.angle_gamma   90.00
#
_symmetry.space_group_name_H-M   'P 1'
#
loop_
_entity.id
_entity.type
_entity.pdbx_description
1 polymer ?
#
loop_
_entity_poly.entity_id
_entity_poly.type
_entity_poly.pdbx_seq_one_letter_code
_entity_poly.pdbx_strand_id
1 'polypeptide(L)'
;MRRDTEIGVLAKTFMDQGKLIPDDLMIRLLLQALKNVTQYNWLLCGFPRTLAQAEALDRVHQVHLVMNPNVPFEVIRQRLKARWVHPASGRVYNLGFDPPKVVGVDDVTGEPL
;
A
#
# COMPACT_ATOMS: atom_id res chain seq x y z
N MET A 1 2.42 7.92 9.58
CA MET A 1 3.86 8.30 9.67
C MET A 1 3.96 9.51 10.58
N ARG A 2 4.76 9.45 11.66
CA ARG A 2 5.07 10.64 12.46
C ARG A 2 5.96 11.54 11.59
N ARG A 3 5.39 12.62 11.07
CA ARG A 3 6.03 13.52 10.09
C ARG A 3 7.16 14.37 10.70
N ASP A 4 7.25 14.41 12.02
CA ASP A 4 8.15 15.31 12.75
C ASP A 4 9.44 14.63 13.23
N THR A 5 9.77 13.46 12.67
CA THR A 5 11.06 12.79 12.92
C THR A 5 11.94 12.90 11.69
N GLU A 6 13.26 13.01 11.86
CA GLU A 6 14.22 13.11 10.74
C GLU A 6 14.01 11.98 9.71
N ILE A 7 13.81 10.75 10.20
CA ILE A 7 13.51 9.56 9.37
C ILE A 7 12.18 9.74 8.61
N GLY A 8 11.15 10.28 9.27
CA GLY A 8 9.84 10.53 8.65
C GLY A 8 9.88 11.59 7.55
N VAL A 9 10.67 12.66 7.74
CA VAL A 9 10.89 13.69 6.72
C VAL A 9 11.62 13.10 5.52
N LEU A 10 12.70 12.35 5.74
CA LEU A 10 13.46 11.73 4.67
C LEU A 10 12.61 10.73 3.87
N ALA A 11 11.83 9.89 4.55
CA ALA A 11 10.93 8.96 3.89
C ALA A 11 9.88 9.67 3.03
N LYS A 12 9.36 10.82 3.48
CA LYS A 12 8.42 11.64 2.70
C LYS A 12 9.03 12.10 1.38
N THR A 13 10.30 12.51 1.37
CA THR A 13 11.00 12.93 0.15
C THR A 13 11.00 11.86 -0.93
N PHE A 14 11.18 10.59 -0.57
CA PHE A 14 11.13 9.47 -1.53
C PHE A 14 9.70 9.19 -2.02
N MET A 15 8.72 9.21 -1.11
CA MET A 15 7.31 8.94 -1.44
C MET A 15 6.72 10.01 -2.36
N ASP A 16 7.01 11.29 -2.10
CA ASP A 16 6.52 12.41 -2.92
C ASP A 16 7.09 12.35 -4.35
N GLN A 17 8.25 11.70 -4.54
CA GLN A 17 8.86 11.44 -5.84
C GLN A 17 8.37 10.14 -6.49
N GLY A 18 7.44 9.41 -5.87
CA GLY A 18 7.00 8.09 -6.33
C GLY A 18 8.09 7.02 -6.28
N LYS A 19 9.18 7.25 -5.53
CA LYS A 19 10.31 6.33 -5.40
C LYS A 19 10.10 5.38 -4.23
N LEU A 20 10.72 4.21 -4.33
CA LEU A 20 10.84 3.31 -3.20
C LEU A 20 11.76 3.93 -2.13
N ILE A 21 11.34 3.81 -0.88
CA ILE A 21 12.17 4.19 0.26
C ILE A 21 13.32 3.17 0.36
N PRO A 22 14.58 3.63 0.54
CA PRO A 22 15.71 2.74 0.73
C PRO A 22 15.50 1.70 1.84
N ASP A 23 16.01 0.48 1.63
CA ASP A 23 15.80 -0.65 2.54
C ASP A 23 16.32 -0.36 3.95
N ASP A 24 17.51 0.23 4.07
CA ASP A 24 18.13 0.57 5.35
C ASP A 24 17.27 1.55 6.17
N LEU A 25 16.67 2.53 5.50
CA LEU A 25 15.78 3.50 6.13
C LEU A 25 14.47 2.83 6.57
N MET A 26 13.89 1.97 5.73
CA MET A 26 12.68 1.22 6.07
C MET A 26 12.88 0.27 7.24
N ILE A 27 14.01 -0.45 7.26
CA ILE A 27 14.38 -1.36 8.36
C ILE A 27 14.48 -0.56 9.67
N ARG A 28 15.23 0.55 9.68
CA ARG A 28 15.37 1.38 10.89
C ARG A 28 14.03 1.88 11.42
N LEU A 29 13.17 2.39 10.52
CA LEU A 29 11.84 2.88 10.88
C LEU A 29 10.98 1.77 11.49
N LEU A 30 10.95 0.58 10.87
CA LEU A 30 10.16 -0.54 11.34
C LEU A 30 10.65 -1.07 12.70
N LEU A 31 11.96 -1.28 12.85
CA LEU A 31 12.52 -1.79 14.10
C LEU A 31 12.30 -0.81 15.27
N GLN A 32 12.37 0.50 15.01
CA GLN A 32 12.02 1.49 16.02
C GLN A 32 10.54 1.45 16.40
N ALA A 33 9.65 1.20 15.44
CA ALA A 33 8.22 1.05 15.71
C ALA A 33 7.92 -0.23 16.52
N LEU A 34 8.55 -1.36 16.17
CA LEU A 34 8.34 -2.65 16.83
C LEU A 34 8.74 -2.65 18.31
N LYS A 35 9.78 -1.88 18.68
CA LYS A 35 10.18 -1.69 20.10
C LYS A 35 9.06 -1.16 20.99
N ASN A 36 8.10 -0.42 20.43
CA ASN A 36 7.02 0.21 21.20
C ASN A 36 5.76 -0.67 21.32
N VAL A 37 5.75 -1.85 20.67
CA VAL A 37 4.56 -2.72 20.60
C VAL A 37 4.88 -4.16 21.00
N THR A 38 5.98 -4.38 21.73
CA THR A 38 6.46 -5.73 22.12
C THR A 38 5.46 -6.50 22.98
N GLN A 39 4.61 -5.81 23.74
CA GLN A 39 3.54 -6.44 24.54
C GLN A 39 2.29 -6.82 23.74
N TYR A 40 2.21 -6.50 22.44
CA TYR A 40 1.04 -6.76 21.60
C TYR A 40 1.37 -7.78 20.51
N ASN A 41 0.33 -8.43 20.00
CA ASN A 41 0.41 -9.10 18.70
C ASN A 41 0.41 -8.05 17.59
N TRP A 42 1.23 -8.25 16.57
CA TRP A 42 1.40 -7.31 15.46
C TRP A 42 1.22 -8.02 14.11
N LEU A 43 0.71 -7.25 13.15
CA LEU A 43 0.60 -7.65 11.75
C LEU A 43 1.38 -6.65 10.90
N LEU A 44 2.41 -7.14 10.20
CA LEU A 44 3.15 -6.34 9.24
C LEU A 44 2.47 -6.42 7.88
N CYS A 45 1.95 -5.29 7.40
CA CYS A 45 1.34 -5.17 6.08
C CYS A 45 2.30 -4.47 5.11
N GLY A 46 2.74 -5.20 4.08
CA GLY A 46 3.61 -4.66 3.04
C GLY A 46 5.08 -4.49 3.45
N PHE A 47 5.52 -5.16 4.52
CA PHE A 47 6.91 -5.36 4.91
C PHE A 47 7.06 -6.80 5.45
N PRO A 48 8.15 -7.53 5.15
CA PRO A 48 9.25 -7.15 4.27
C PRO A 48 8.87 -7.19 2.77
N ARG A 49 9.53 -6.36 1.94
CA ARG A 49 9.40 -6.34 0.47
C ARG A 49 10.64 -6.85 -0.26
N THR A 50 11.79 -6.86 0.40
CA THR A 50 13.07 -7.33 -0.15
C THR A 50 13.66 -8.41 0.75
N LEU A 51 14.59 -9.20 0.21
CA LEU A 51 15.30 -10.21 0.99
C LEU A 51 16.08 -9.59 2.16
N ALA A 52 16.77 -8.47 1.91
CA ALA A 52 17.53 -7.75 2.93
C ALA A 52 16.64 -7.28 4.10
N GLN A 53 15.42 -6.83 3.81
CA GLN A 53 14.44 -6.48 4.84
C GLN A 53 14.00 -7.70 5.65
N ALA A 54 13.79 -8.85 5.00
CA ALA A 54 13.41 -10.09 5.67
C ALA A 54 14.53 -10.60 6.59
N GLU A 55 15.76 -10.66 6.10
CA GLU A 55 16.94 -11.06 6.89
C GLU A 55 17.17 -10.13 8.09
N ALA A 56 16.96 -8.81 7.91
CA ALA A 56 17.09 -7.85 9.00
C ALA A 56 16.02 -8.04 10.09
N LEU A 57 14.78 -8.37 9.71
CA LEU A 57 13.70 -8.67 10.65
C LEU A 57 13.97 -9.97 11.42
N ASP A 58 14.39 -11.02 10.71
CA ASP A 58 14.63 -12.36 11.28
C ASP A 58 15.73 -12.36 12.35
N ARG A 59 16.74 -11.49 12.22
CA ARG A 59 17.81 -11.32 13.21
C ARG A 59 17.35 -10.79 14.56
N VAL A 60 16.20 -10.11 14.62
CA VAL A 60 15.75 -9.40 15.83
C VAL A 60 14.40 -9.87 16.35
N HIS A 61 13.56 -10.44 15.49
CA HIS A 61 12.24 -10.95 15.85
C HIS A 61 11.96 -12.27 15.15
N GLN A 62 11.46 -13.24 15.91
CA GLN A 62 10.92 -14.48 15.36
C GLN A 62 9.59 -14.21 14.67
N VAL A 63 9.51 -14.50 13.37
CA VAL A 63 8.28 -14.38 12.59
C VAL A 63 7.49 -15.69 12.67
N HIS A 64 6.27 -15.64 13.18
CA HIS A 64 5.44 -16.83 13.41
C HIS A 64 4.66 -17.28 12.17
N LEU A 65 4.21 -16.33 11.34
CA LEU A 65 3.34 -16.59 10.20
C LEU A 65 3.58 -15.57 9.09
N VAL A 66 3.65 -16.05 7.86
CA VAL A 66 3.64 -15.22 6.65
C VAL A 66 2.46 -15.64 5.79
N MET A 67 1.57 -14.69 5.49
CA MET A 67 0.42 -14.91 4.62
C MET A 67 0.71 -14.29 3.25
N ASN A 68 0.63 -15.11 2.20
CA ASN A 68 0.80 -14.67 0.82
C ASN A 68 -0.51 -14.89 0.04
N PRO A 69 -1.36 -13.85 -0.13
CA PRO A 69 -2.53 -13.94 -0.98
C PRO A 69 -2.12 -14.15 -2.45
N ASN A 70 -2.17 -15.40 -2.90
CA ASN A 70 -1.87 -15.75 -4.29
C ASN A 70 -3.11 -15.57 -5.17
N VAL A 71 -3.22 -14.42 -5.81
CA VAL A 71 -4.32 -14.10 -6.72
C VAL A 71 -3.82 -14.24 -8.16
N PRO A 72 -4.55 -14.95 -9.05
CA PRO A 72 -4.17 -15.05 -10.45
C PRO A 72 -4.00 -13.67 -11.11
N PHE A 73 -2.92 -13.48 -11.86
CA PHE A 73 -2.62 -12.20 -12.52
C PHE A 73 -3.79 -11.67 -13.35
N GLU A 74 -4.51 -12.58 -14.01
CA GLU A 74 -5.67 -12.22 -14.83
C GLU A 74 -6.78 -11.55 -14.02
N VAL A 75 -7.05 -12.04 -12.80
CA VAL A 75 -8.04 -11.45 -11.89
C VAL A 75 -7.59 -10.05 -11.47
N ILE A 76 -6.30 -9.86 -11.19
CA ILE A 76 -5.74 -8.54 -10.85
C ILE A 76 -5.92 -7.58 -12.05
N ARG A 77 -5.55 -8.03 -13.24
CA ARG A 77 -5.67 -7.26 -14.48
C ARG A 77 -7.11 -6.83 -14.76
N GLN A 78 -8.06 -7.75 -14.64
CA GLN A 78 -9.49 -7.48 -14.85
C GLN A 78 -10.01 -6.46 -13.84
N ARG A 79 -9.64 -6.58 -12.56
CA ARG A 79 -10.03 -5.62 -11.52
C ARG A 79 -9.50 -4.22 -11.79
N LEU A 80 -8.25 -4.11 -12.26
CA LEU A 80 -7.65 -2.81 -12.61
C LEU A 80 -8.33 -2.19 -13.85
N LYS A 81 -8.59 -2.99 -14.89
CA LYS A 81 -9.26 -2.52 -16.12
C LYS A 81 -10.72 -2.11 -15.91
N ALA A 82 -11.39 -2.73 -14.95
CA ALA A 82 -12.78 -2.43 -14.64
C ALA A 82 -12.95 -1.10 -13.88
N ARG A 83 -11.86 -0.48 -13.39
CA ARG A 83 -11.91 0.75 -12.59
C ARG A 83 -11.93 1.99 -13.49
N TRP A 84 -12.97 2.80 -13.35
CA TRP A 84 -13.13 4.11 -13.99
C TRP A 84 -13.14 5.20 -12.92
N VAL A 85 -12.69 6.41 -13.26
CA VAL A 85 -12.56 7.50 -12.29
C VAL A 85 -13.01 8.79 -12.93
N HIS A 86 -14.09 9.38 -12.41
CA HIS A 86 -14.48 10.72 -12.79
C HIS A 86 -13.42 11.73 -12.32
N PRO A 87 -12.65 12.39 -13.22
CA PRO A 87 -11.47 13.13 -12.81
C PRO A 87 -11.76 14.33 -11.90
N ALA A 88 -12.88 15.02 -12.13
CA ALA A 88 -13.20 16.24 -11.39
C ALA A 88 -13.66 15.99 -9.95
N SER A 89 -14.30 14.84 -9.69
CA SER A 89 -14.81 14.50 -8.35
C SER A 89 -13.99 13.44 -7.63
N GLY A 90 -13.18 12.66 -8.36
CA GLY A 90 -12.51 11.48 -7.85
C GLY A 90 -13.45 10.30 -7.57
N ARG A 91 -14.73 10.36 -7.96
CA ARG A 91 -15.66 9.21 -7.87
C ARG A 91 -15.12 8.05 -8.69
N VAL A 92 -15.20 6.86 -8.13
CA VAL A 92 -14.67 5.63 -8.72
C VAL A 92 -15.84 4.73 -9.05
N TYR A 93 -15.86 4.21 -10.27
CA TYR A 93 -16.79 3.19 -10.72
C TYR A 93 -16.04 1.90 -11.00
N ASN A 94 -16.69 0.76 -10.80
CA ASN A 94 -16.15 -0.53 -11.21
C ASN A 94 -17.18 -1.31 -12.02
N LEU A 95 -16.89 -1.55 -13.29
CA LEU A 95 -17.82 -2.20 -14.22
C LEU A 95 -18.30 -3.60 -13.77
N GLY A 96 -17.59 -4.27 -12.86
CA GLY A 96 -17.96 -5.60 -12.37
C GLY A 96 -18.88 -5.64 -11.15
N PHE A 97 -18.90 -4.60 -10.31
CA PHE A 97 -19.67 -4.62 -9.05
C PHE A 97 -20.40 -3.31 -8.73
N ASP A 98 -19.93 -2.18 -9.24
CA ASP A 98 -20.52 -0.86 -9.06
C ASP A 98 -20.41 -0.07 -10.39
N PRO A 99 -21.10 -0.53 -11.44
CA PRO A 99 -21.07 0.12 -12.74
C PRO A 99 -21.82 1.45 -12.70
N PRO A 100 -21.42 2.45 -13.52
CA PRO A 100 -22.22 3.66 -13.68
C PRO A 100 -23.58 3.32 -14.29
N LYS A 101 -24.59 4.15 -14.04
CA LYS A 101 -25.94 4.00 -14.63
C LYS A 101 -25.89 4.07 -16.15
N VAL A 102 -25.01 4.90 -16.70
CA VAL A 102 -24.73 5.00 -18.13
C VAL A 102 -23.24 4.76 -18.35
N VAL A 103 -22.90 3.85 -19.27
CA VAL A 103 -21.51 3.46 -19.55
C VAL A 103 -20.68 4.68 -19.94
N GLY A 104 -19.58 4.90 -19.21
CA GLY A 104 -18.64 5.99 -19.47
C GLY A 104 -19.11 7.36 -19.00
N VAL A 105 -20.16 7.45 -18.18
CA VAL A 105 -20.73 8.71 -17.70
C VAL A 105 -20.87 8.70 -16.17
N ASP A 106 -20.51 9.82 -15.55
CA ASP A 106 -20.68 10.05 -14.12
C ASP A 106 -22.16 10.22 -13.75
N ASP A 107 -22.60 9.48 -12.73
CA ASP A 107 -24.02 9.43 -12.34
C ASP A 107 -24.54 10.75 -11.74
N VAL A 108 -23.66 11.65 -11.31
CA VAL A 108 -24.03 12.89 -10.63
C VAL A 108 -23.95 14.07 -11.58
N THR A 109 -22.86 14.20 -12.34
CA THR A 109 -22.61 15.35 -13.21
C THR A 109 -23.02 15.10 -14.66
N GLY A 110 -23.12 13.84 -15.09
CA GLY A 110 -23.30 13.50 -16.51
C GLY A 110 -22.06 13.70 -17.37
N GLU A 111 -20.91 14.00 -16.76
CA GLU A 111 -19.63 14.16 -17.44
C GLU A 111 -18.98 12.80 -17.78
N PRO A 112 -18.05 12.73 -18.74
CA PRO A 112 -17.34 11.49 -19.06
C PRO A 112 -16.47 10.97 -17.90
N LEU A 113 -16.41 9.64 -17.75
CA LEU A 113 -15.56 8.92 -16.80
C LEU A 113 -14.14 8.63 -17.29
#